data_AF-M1MR83-F1
#
_entry.id   AF-M1MR83-F1
#
_cell.length_a   1.000
_cell.length_b   1.000
_cell.length_c   1.000
_cell.angle_alpha   90.00
_cell.angle_beta   90.00
_cell.angle_gamma   90.00
#
_symmetry.space_group_name_H-M   'P 1'
#
loop_
_entity.id
_entity.type
_entity.pdbx_description
1 polymer ?
#
loop_
_entity_poly.entity_id
_entity_poly.type
_entity_poly.pdbx_seq_one_letter_code
_entity_poly.pdbx_strand_id
1 'polypeptide(L)'
;MKYCCTESDRKGTCYHEFQKGKFKGSFWKEDSLLMHDDNLYNLHLEDLFLSVVSSYDACGETEIDQEQWKEIYRRGLEIDGEIKIAIDEINSWAKIVFETNNIFTILGL
;
A
#
# COMPACT_ATOMS: atom_id res chain seq x y z
N MET A 1 -2.18 12.95 -5.90
CA MET A 1 -2.10 11.53 -6.32
C MET A 1 -3.45 11.15 -6.90
N LYS A 2 -3.50 10.34 -7.96
CA LYS A 2 -4.70 9.88 -8.65
C LYS A 2 -5.42 8.82 -7.85
N TYR A 3 -4.68 7.87 -7.25
CA TYR A 3 -5.24 6.72 -6.56
C TYR A 3 -5.05 6.79 -5.06
N CYS A 4 -3.91 7.32 -4.61
CA CYS A 4 -3.62 7.47 -3.20
C CYS A 4 -3.96 8.87 -2.68
N CYS A 5 -4.11 9.00 -1.36
CA CYS A 5 -4.23 10.28 -0.67
C CYS A 5 -3.55 10.23 0.71
N THR A 6 -3.42 11.38 1.37
CA THR A 6 -3.00 11.46 2.77
C THR A 6 -4.23 11.46 3.68
N GLU A 7 -4.00 11.37 4.99
CA GLU A 7 -5.07 11.44 5.99
C GLU A 7 -5.88 12.75 5.91
N SER A 8 -5.23 13.89 5.63
CA SER A 8 -5.91 15.19 5.49
C SER A 8 -6.93 15.24 4.35
N ASP A 9 -6.76 14.38 3.35
CA ASP A 9 -7.60 14.31 2.15
C ASP A 9 -8.63 13.16 2.22
N ARG A 10 -8.57 12.33 3.27
CA ARG A 10 -9.42 11.14 3.44
C ARG A 10 -10.90 11.51 3.55
N LYS A 11 -11.77 10.70 2.93
CA LYS A 11 -13.22 10.85 3.00
C LYS A 11 -13.87 9.50 3.33
N GLY A 12 -14.36 9.36 4.56
CA GLY A 12 -14.90 8.08 5.04
C GLY A 12 -13.80 7.14 5.53
N THR A 13 -14.12 5.87 5.74
CA THR A 13 -13.24 4.92 6.45
C THR A 13 -12.80 3.71 5.62
N CYS A 14 -13.33 3.52 4.41
CA CYS A 14 -13.05 2.36 3.55
C CYS A 14 -11.76 2.57 2.76
N TYR A 15 -10.64 2.23 3.38
CA TYR A 15 -9.32 2.43 2.80
C TYR A 15 -8.37 1.32 3.24
N HIS A 16 -7.43 1.03 2.36
CA HIS A 16 -6.18 0.43 2.74
C HIS A 16 -5.21 1.51 3.21
N GLU A 17 -4.77 1.41 4.46
CA GLU A 17 -3.77 2.28 5.06
C GLU A 17 -2.39 1.64 4.99
N PHE A 18 -1.45 2.35 4.37
CA PHE A 18 -0.04 2.01 4.35
C PHE A 18 0.65 2.82 5.47
N GLN A 19 1.04 2.14 6.54
CA GLN A 19 1.73 2.72 7.70
C GLN A 19 3.22 2.42 7.71
N LYS A 20 4.03 3.37 8.19
CA LYS A 20 5.46 3.13 8.40
C LYS A 20 5.72 2.15 9.55
N GLY A 21 6.65 1.22 9.33
CA GLY A 21 7.03 0.23 10.33
C GLY A 21 5.91 -0.77 10.65
N LYS A 22 6.01 -1.41 11.82
CA LYS A 22 4.97 -2.32 12.36
C LYS A 22 3.74 -1.54 12.80
N PHE A 23 2.56 -2.15 12.66
CA PHE A 23 1.36 -1.62 13.28
C PHE A 23 1.49 -1.62 14.82
N LYS A 24 0.97 -0.57 15.45
CA LYS A 24 1.03 -0.38 16.92
C LYS A 24 -0.34 -0.08 17.54
N GLY A 25 -1.43 -0.45 16.87
CA GLY A 25 -2.79 -0.33 17.40
C GLY A 25 -3.46 1.03 17.17
N SER A 26 -2.92 1.89 16.30
CA SER A 26 -3.52 3.18 15.95
C SER A 26 -3.58 3.35 14.43
N PHE A 27 -4.77 3.59 13.90
CA PHE A 27 -5.03 3.84 12.49
C PHE A 27 -4.89 5.32 12.13
N TRP A 28 -4.91 5.61 10.83
CA TRP A 28 -5.02 6.95 10.24
C TRP A 28 -3.88 7.89 10.68
N LYS A 29 -2.63 7.40 10.61
CA LYS A 29 -1.49 8.26 10.95
C LYS A 29 -1.35 9.36 9.91
N GLU A 30 -0.95 10.55 10.36
CA GLU A 30 -0.75 11.72 9.48
C GLU A 30 0.26 11.44 8.36
N ASP A 31 1.21 10.53 8.58
CA ASP A 31 2.25 10.16 7.64
C ASP A 31 1.97 8.85 6.86
N SER A 32 0.76 8.30 7.00
CA SER A 32 0.29 7.18 6.22
C SER A 32 -0.07 7.59 4.79
N LEU A 33 0.07 6.64 3.88
CA LEU A 33 -0.53 6.71 2.56
C LEU A 33 -1.82 5.91 2.57
N LEU A 34 -2.87 6.42 1.94
CA LEU A 34 -4.19 5.79 1.92
C LEU A 34 -4.62 5.50 0.49
N MET A 35 -5.20 4.33 0.25
CA MET A 35 -5.86 3.99 -1.01
C MET A 35 -7.29 3.55 -0.73
N HIS A 36 -8.28 4.17 -1.36
CA HIS A 36 -9.66 3.77 -1.19
C HIS A 36 -9.87 2.34 -1.70
N ASP A 37 -10.69 1.55 -1.00
CA ASP A 37 -10.91 0.14 -1.30
C ASP A 37 -11.36 -0.10 -2.74
N ASP A 38 -12.34 0.68 -3.23
CA ASP A 38 -12.78 0.61 -4.63
C ASP A 38 -11.61 0.71 -5.62
N ASN A 39 -10.60 1.56 -5.35
CA ASN A 39 -9.44 1.67 -6.24
C ASN A 39 -8.57 0.42 -6.16
N LEU A 40 -8.33 -0.10 -4.95
CA LEU A 40 -7.51 -1.29 -4.74
C LEU A 40 -8.13 -2.52 -5.42
N TYR A 41 -9.43 -2.72 -5.25
CA TYR A 41 -10.17 -3.83 -5.85
C TYR A 41 -10.33 -3.68 -7.37
N ASN A 42 -10.70 -2.50 -7.87
CA ASN A 42 -10.85 -2.28 -9.31
C ASN A 42 -9.52 -2.41 -10.08
N LEU A 43 -8.39 -2.17 -9.43
CA LEU A 43 -7.05 -2.36 -9.98
C LEU A 43 -6.48 -3.75 -9.72
N HIS A 44 -7.22 -4.63 -9.03
CA HIS A 44 -6.77 -5.97 -8.65
C HIS A 44 -5.41 -5.98 -7.91
N LEU A 45 -5.15 -4.97 -7.07
CA LEU A 45 -3.87 -4.91 -6.34
C LEU A 45 -3.78 -5.97 -5.24
N GLU A 46 -4.92 -6.47 -4.75
CA GLU A 46 -4.94 -7.63 -3.84
C GLU A 46 -4.26 -8.85 -4.46
N ASP A 47 -4.54 -9.14 -5.73
CA ASP A 47 -3.95 -10.26 -6.45
C ASP A 47 -2.46 -10.04 -6.65
N LEU A 48 -2.06 -8.80 -6.95
CA LEU A 48 -0.66 -8.41 -7.07
C LEU A 48 0.09 -8.60 -5.75
N PHE A 49 -0.47 -8.15 -4.63
CA PHE A 49 0.12 -8.32 -3.30
C PHE A 49 0.20 -9.79 -2.91
N LEU A 50 -0.88 -10.56 -3.07
CA LEU A 50 -0.93 -12.01 -2.83
C LEU A 50 0.10 -12.79 -3.65
N SER A 51 0.37 -12.34 -4.88
CA SER A 51 1.33 -13.01 -5.76
C SER A 51 2.78 -12.99 -5.22
N VAL A 52 3.09 -12.08 -4.29
CA VAL A 52 4.43 -11.91 -3.69
C VAL A 52 4.42 -12.24 -2.20
N VAL A 53 3.38 -11.81 -1.50
CA VAL A 53 3.20 -12.00 -0.07
C VAL A 53 2.00 -12.91 0.13
N SER A 54 2.27 -14.22 0.23
CA SER A 54 1.22 -15.24 0.35
C SER A 54 0.36 -15.12 1.61
N SER A 55 0.82 -14.37 2.61
CA SER A 55 0.09 -14.04 3.84
C SER A 55 -0.66 -12.71 3.77
N TYR A 56 -0.75 -12.07 2.60
CA TYR A 56 -1.49 -10.82 2.47
C TYR A 56 -2.96 -11.01 2.85
N ASP A 57 -3.48 -10.08 3.66
CA ASP A 57 -4.85 -10.05 4.15
C ASP A 57 -5.48 -8.70 3.81
N ALA A 58 -6.43 -8.69 2.87
CA ALA A 58 -7.14 -7.50 2.42
C ALA A 58 -8.09 -6.90 3.49
N CYS A 59 -8.32 -7.61 4.60
CA CYS A 59 -9.14 -7.14 5.72
C CYS A 59 -8.34 -7.15 7.04
N GLY A 60 -7.02 -7.25 6.96
CA GLY A 60 -6.16 -7.44 8.11
C GLY A 60 -4.84 -6.67 8.01
N GLU A 61 -3.88 -7.13 8.80
CA GLU A 61 -2.54 -6.55 8.87
C GLU A 61 -1.58 -7.36 8.00
N THR A 62 -0.87 -6.69 7.10
CA THR A 62 0.22 -7.30 6.33
C THR A 62 1.49 -6.47 6.41
N GLU A 63 2.54 -7.02 7.02
CA GLU A 63 3.88 -6.42 6.97
C GLU A 63 4.53 -6.70 5.61
N ILE A 64 5.12 -5.68 5.01
CA ILE A 64 5.82 -5.74 3.73
C ILE A 64 7.26 -5.27 3.92
N ASP A 65 8.22 -6.13 3.61
CA ASP A 65 9.64 -5.78 3.59
C ASP A 65 10.10 -5.19 2.26
N GLN A 66 11.35 -4.72 2.24
CA GLN A 66 11.92 -4.06 1.07
C GLN A 66 12.05 -4.99 -0.16
N GLU A 67 12.35 -6.27 0.02
CA GLU A 67 12.51 -7.22 -1.09
C GLU A 67 11.15 -7.61 -1.67
N GLN A 68 10.17 -7.84 -0.80
CA GLN A 68 8.77 -8.04 -1.19
C GLN A 68 8.25 -6.83 -1.96
N TRP A 69 8.48 -5.61 -1.46
CA TRP A 69 8.06 -4.40 -2.17
C TRP A 69 8.74 -4.24 -3.53
N LYS A 70 10.05 -4.51 -3.65
CA LYS A 70 10.75 -4.47 -4.93
C LYS A 70 10.11 -5.40 -5.97
N GLU A 71 9.73 -6.60 -5.55
CA GLU A 71 9.09 -7.58 -6.42
C GLU A 71 7.65 -7.19 -6.79
N ILE A 72 6.86 -6.69 -5.83
CA ILE A 72 5.52 -6.13 -6.09
C ILE A 72 5.61 -5.00 -7.11
N TYR A 73 6.54 -4.07 -6.89
CA TYR A 73 6.78 -2.93 -7.78
C TYR A 73 7.16 -3.40 -9.18
N ARG A 74 8.12 -4.33 -9.30
CA ARG A 74 8.54 -4.90 -10.59
C ARG A 74 7.37 -5.51 -11.35
N ARG A 75 6.54 -6.33 -10.70
CA ARG A 75 5.36 -6.96 -11.32
C ARG A 75 4.29 -5.94 -11.70
N GLY A 76 4.06 -4.93 -10.86
CA GLY A 76 3.13 -3.83 -11.15
C GLY A 76 3.54 -3.06 -12.41
N LEU A 77 4.84 -2.84 -12.62
CA LEU A 77 5.36 -2.21 -13.83
C LEU A 77 5.17 -3.06 -15.10
N GLU A 78 5.13 -4.39 -14.99
CA GLU A 78 4.94 -5.30 -16.13
C GLU A 78 3.48 -5.33 -16.61
N ILE A 79 2.51 -5.06 -15.74
CA ILE A 79 1.08 -4.99 -16.10
C ILE A 79 0.76 -3.66 -16.84
N ASP A 80 1.52 -2.60 -16.56
CA ASP A 80 1.40 -1.26 -17.14
C ASP A 80 0.05 -0.57 -16.87
N GLY A 81 -0.22 0.57 -17.51
CA GLY A 81 -1.49 1.27 -17.45
C GLY A 81 -1.79 1.89 -16.08
N GLU A 82 -3.02 1.71 -15.59
CA GLU A 82 -3.48 2.32 -14.34
C GLU A 82 -2.83 1.73 -13.10
N ILE A 83 -2.50 0.42 -13.14
CA ILE A 83 -1.78 -0.26 -12.07
C ILE A 83 -0.39 0.35 -11.91
N LYS A 84 0.30 0.64 -13.01
CA LYS A 84 1.60 1.32 -12.97
C LYS A 84 1.51 2.68 -12.26
N ILE A 85 0.48 3.48 -12.54
CA ILE A 85 0.30 4.79 -11.90
C ILE A 85 0.09 4.62 -10.39
N ALA A 86 -0.80 3.71 -9.97
CA ALA A 86 -1.03 3.45 -8.55
C ALA A 86 0.23 2.95 -7.83
N ILE A 87 0.96 2.02 -8.45
CA ILE A 87 2.19 1.45 -7.90
C ILE A 87 3.33 2.48 -7.85
N ASP A 88 3.44 3.40 -8.81
CA ASP A 88 4.39 4.51 -8.78
C ASP A 88 4.12 5.48 -7.62
N GLU A 89 2.84 5.74 -7.31
CA GLU A 89 2.44 6.57 -6.16
C GLU A 89 2.83 5.92 -4.83
N ILE A 90 2.49 4.64 -4.65
CA ILE A 90 2.88 3.89 -3.44
C ILE A 90 4.40 3.81 -3.34
N ASN A 91 5.10 3.56 -4.45
CA ASN A 91 6.56 3.43 -4.45
C ASN A 91 7.27 4.72 -4.06
N SER A 92 6.73 5.87 -4.45
CA SER A 92 7.27 7.18 -4.08
C SER A 92 7.23 7.38 -2.56
N TRP A 93 6.14 6.97 -1.91
CA TRP A 93 6.03 6.96 -0.46
C TRP A 93 6.93 5.87 0.17
N ALA A 94 6.89 4.64 -0.34
CA ALA A 94 7.61 3.50 0.22
C ALA A 94 9.13 3.71 0.26
N LYS A 95 9.71 4.37 -0.76
CA LYS A 95 11.13 4.74 -0.78
C LYS A 95 11.53 5.57 0.46
N ILE A 96 10.71 6.56 0.82
CA ILE A 96 10.94 7.41 1.99
C ILE A 96 10.82 6.58 3.28
N VAL A 97 9.88 5.65 3.33
CA VAL A 97 9.73 4.75 4.48
C VAL A 97 10.96 3.88 4.66
N PHE A 98 11.46 3.30 3.56
CA PHE A 98 12.63 2.43 3.57
C PHE A 98 13.97 3.12 3.88
N GLU A 99 14.01 4.46 3.91
CA GLU A 99 15.18 5.20 4.41
C GLU A 99 15.33 5.08 5.94
N THR A 100 14.23 4.80 6.66
CA THR A 100 14.21 4.82 8.14
C THR A 100 13.61 3.56 8.77
N ASN A 101 12.90 2.74 8.00
CA ASN A 101 12.23 1.52 8.45
C ASN A 101 12.57 0.38 7.49
N ASN A 102 12.68 -0.85 8.00
CA ASN A 102 12.93 -2.02 7.13
C ASN A 102 11.63 -2.62 6.55
N ILE A 103 10.48 -2.16 7.05
CA ILE A 103 9.15 -2.63 6.68
C ILE A 103 8.15 -1.48 6.70
N PHE A 104 7.05 -1.65 6.00
CA PHE A 104 5.80 -0.93 6.24
C PHE A 104 4.66 -1.93 6.43
N THR A 105 3.52 -1.46 6.91
CA THR A 105 2.34 -2.32 7.15
C THR A 105 1.18 -1.83 6.31
N ILE A 106 0.50 -2.75 5.61
CA ILE A 106 -0.79 -2.50 4.95
C ILE A 106 -1.89 -2.95 5.91
N LEU A 107 -2.90 -2.10 6.11
CA LEU A 107 -4.08 -2.35 6.93
C LEU A 107 -5.32 -2.20 6.05
N GLY A 108 -6.10 -3.26 5.86
CA GLY A 108 -7.42 -3.17 5.22
C GLY A 108 -8.50 -2.80 6.25
N LEU A 109 -9.25 -1.71 6.02
CA LEU A 109 -10.16 -1.09 7.01
C LEU A 109 -11.58 -0.83 6.49
#